data_AF-A0A535SN49-F1
#
_entry.id   AF-A0A535SN49-F1
#
_cell.length_a   1.000
_cell.length_b   1.000
_cell.length_c   1.000
_cell.angle_alpha   90.00
_cell.angle_beta   90.00
_cell.angle_gamma   90.00
#
_symmetry.space_group_name_H-M   'P 1'
#
loop_
_entity.id
_entity.type
_entity.pdbx_description
1 polymer ?
#
loop_
_entity_poly.entity_id
_entity_poly.type
_entity_poly.pdbx_seq_one_letter_code
_entity_poly.pdbx_strand_id
1 'polypeptide(L)' 'MAAPRKLTHDDLWTFKEVGAVALSPDGRHVAFVIGGADKAKNERHSAIWLLPLDEQGRAAGESRQLTSGIKNDT' A
#
# COMPACT_ATOMS: atom_id res chain seq x y z
N MET A 1 -16.47 5.91 26.30
CA MET A 1 -15.52 5.74 25.18
C MET A 1 -14.38 4.86 25.68
N ALA A 2 -14.05 3.77 25.00
CA ALA A 2 -13.00 2.85 25.44
C ALA A 2 -11.62 3.49 25.25
N ALA A 3 -10.71 3.29 26.21
CA ALA A 3 -9.34 3.78 26.10
C ALA A 3 -8.61 3.04 24.96
N PRO A 4 -7.80 3.73 24.13
CA PRO A 4 -7.03 3.09 23.08
C PRO A 4 -6.04 2.08 23.68
N ARG A 5 -5.94 0.88 23.09
CA ARG A 5 -5.00 -0.15 23.53
C ARG A 5 -3.55 0.29 23.29
N LYS A 6 -2.62 -0.19 24.12
CA LYS A 6 -1.17 0.02 23.92
C LYS A 6 -0.70 -0.70 22.65
N LEU A 7 0.32 -0.13 22.00
CA LEU A 7 1.04 -0.76 20.89
C LEU A 7 1.85 -1.96 21.41
N THR A 8 1.83 -3.07 20.69
CA THR A 8 2.61 -4.28 20.98
C THR A 8 3.53 -4.62 19.80
N HIS A 9 4.47 -5.56 19.98
CA HIS A 9 5.35 -6.02 18.90
C HIS A 9 4.58 -6.62 17.72
N ASP A 10 3.42 -7.23 17.97
CA ASP A 10 2.53 -7.78 16.95
C ASP A 10 2.00 -6.70 16.00
N ASP A 11 1.80 -5.48 16.49
CA ASP A 11 1.30 -4.39 15.67
C ASP A 11 2.28 -4.00 14.57
N LEU A 12 3.58 -4.19 14.80
CA LEU A 12 4.62 -3.91 13.79
C LEU A 12 4.44 -4.75 12.52
N TRP A 13 3.89 -5.97 12.66
CA TRP A 13 3.60 -6.84 11.51
C TRP A 13 2.35 -6.40 10.74
N THR A 14 1.50 -5.58 11.35
CA THR A 14 0.28 -5.06 10.70
C THR A 14 0.53 -3.78 9.91
N PHE A 15 1.72 -3.20 10.03
CA PHE A 15 2.05 -1.96 9.35
C PHE A 15 2.16 -2.18 7.84
N LYS A 16 1.49 -1.28 7.12
CA LYS A 16 1.64 -1.15 5.68
C LYS A 16 2.55 0.04 5.40
N GLU A 17 3.58 -0.18 4.62
CA GLU A 17 4.52 0.85 4.22
C GLU A 17 4.22 1.31 2.80
N VAL A 18 4.25 2.62 2.56
CA VAL A 18 4.13 3.18 1.21
C VAL A 18 5.53 3.40 0.66
N GLY A 19 5.83 2.75 -0.46
CA GLY A 19 7.10 2.85 -1.16
C GLY A 19 7.08 3.88 -2.28
N ALA A 20 7.77 3.57 -3.38
CA ALA A 20 7.87 4.44 -4.55
C ALA A 20 6.50 4.87 -5.09
N VAL A 21 6.42 6.11 -5.58
CA VAL A 21 5.22 6.74 -6.12
C VAL A 21 5.55 7.37 -7.47
N ALA A 22 4.67 7.19 -8.47
CA ALA A 22 4.78 7.79 -9.78
C ALA A 22 3.41 8.27 -10.28
N LEU A 23 3.36 9.49 -10.83
CA LEU A 23 2.19 10.05 -11.48
C LEU A 23 2.21 9.69 -12.98
N SER A 24 1.05 9.33 -13.54
CA SER A 24 0.93 9.11 -14.98
C SER A 24 1.13 10.43 -15.76
N PRO A 25 1.73 10.41 -16.96
CA PRO A 25 1.94 11.63 -17.75
C PRO A 25 0.65 12.38 -18.10
N ASP A 26 -0.47 11.67 -18.21
CA ASP A 26 -1.80 12.24 -18.46
C ASP A 26 -2.51 12.76 -17.20
N GLY A 27 -1.90 12.61 -16.01
CA GLY A 27 -2.43 13.04 -14.73
C GLY A 27 -3.62 12.22 -14.20
N ARG A 28 -4.05 11.16 -14.90
CA ARG A 28 -5.27 10.41 -14.55
C ARG A 28 -5.05 9.31 -13.51
N HIS A 29 -3.81 8.94 -13.23
CA HIS A 29 -3.51 7.86 -12.30
C HIS A 29 -2.23 8.10 -11.50
N VAL A 30 -2.21 7.61 -10.26
CA VAL A 30 -0.99 7.48 -9.45
C VAL A 30 -0.70 6.02 -9.21
N ALA A 31 0.49 5.57 -9.61
CA ALA A 31 1.03 4.27 -9.24
C ALA A 31 1.85 4.40 -7.96
N PHE A 32 1.67 3.50 -7.01
CA PHE A 32 2.43 3.49 -5.76
C PHE A 32 2.61 2.07 -5.23
N VAL A 33 3.65 1.85 -4.44
CA VAL A 33 3.92 0.54 -3.84
C VAL A 33 3.35 0.50 -2.43
N ILE A 34 2.62 -0.57 -2.09
CA ILE A 34 2.28 -0.91 -0.70
C ILE A 34 3.05 -2.17 -0.32
N GLY A 35 3.91 -2.05 0.70
CA GLY A 35 4.65 -3.14 1.32
C GLY A 35 4.00 -3.59 2.63
N GLY A 36 4.18 -4.86 2.97
CA GLY A 36 3.73 -5.46 4.23
C GLY A 36 4.49 -6.74 4.56
N ALA A 37 4.22 -7.29 5.74
CA ALA A 37 4.81 -8.53 6.21
C ALA A 37 3.74 -9.59 6.47
N ASP A 38 4.00 -10.83 6.05
CA ASP A 38 3.22 -12.00 6.45
C ASP A 38 3.95 -12.67 7.62
N LYS A 39 3.40 -12.51 8.83
CA LYS A 39 3.99 -13.08 10.05
C LYS A 39 3.99 -14.62 10.01
N ALA A 40 2.96 -15.24 9.43
CA ALA A 40 2.82 -16.69 9.42
C ALA A 40 3.85 -17.35 8.49
N LYS A 41 4.15 -16.70 7.36
CA LYS A 41 5.16 -17.17 6.39
C LYS A 41 6.56 -16.61 6.64
N ASN A 42 6.69 -15.62 7.53
CA ASN A 42 7.92 -14.86 7.73
C ASN A 42 8.47 -14.25 6.42
N GLU A 43 7.57 -13.74 5.58
CA GLU A 43 7.88 -13.18 4.27
C GLU A 43 7.46 -11.72 4.18
N ARG A 44 8.17 -10.93 3.37
CA ARG A 44 7.75 -9.59 2.97
C ARG A 44 7.11 -9.62 1.60
N HIS A 45 5.99 -8.93 1.48
CA HIS A 45 5.27 -8.76 0.23
C HIS A 45 5.19 -7.29 -0.12
N SER A 46 5.22 -6.97 -1.42
CA SER A 46 4.90 -5.63 -1.88
C SER A 46 4.18 -5.69 -3.20
N ALA A 47 3.12 -4.90 -3.33
CA ALA A 47 2.33 -4.82 -4.53
C ALA A 47 2.30 -3.39 -5.05
N ILE A 48 2.22 -3.25 -6.37
CA ILE A 48 1.94 -1.96 -7.01
C ILE A 48 0.43 -1.78 -6.99
N TRP A 49 0.00 -0.59 -6.62
CA TRP A 49 -1.37 -0.13 -6.60
C TRP A 49 -1.53 1.05 -7.55
N LEU A 50 -2.73 1.19 -8.09
CA LEU A 50 -3.09 2.28 -8.99
C LEU A 50 -4.30 3.01 -8.43
N LEU A 51 -4.18 4.32 -8.20
CA LEU A 51 -5.26 5.20 -7.78
C LEU A 51 -5.71 6.06 -8.97
N PRO A 52 -6.99 6.02 -9.38
CA PRO A 52 -7.51 6.94 -10.37
C PRO A 52 -7.64 8.36 -9.78
N LEU A 53 -7.33 9.36 -10.59
CA LEU A 53 -7.45 10.78 -10.25
C LEU A 53 -8.51 11.47 -11.12
N ASP A 54 -9.15 12.50 -10.56
CA ASP A 54 -9.98 13.44 -11.30
C ASP A 54 -9.13 14.52 -12.00
N GLU A 55 -9.77 15.39 -12.78
CA GLU A 55 -9.06 16.46 -13.51
C GLU A 55 -8.38 17.47 -12.59
N GLN A 56 -8.73 17.50 -11.31
CA GLN A 56 -8.14 18.34 -10.28
C GLN A 56 -7.03 17.61 -9.48
N GLY A 57 -6.68 16.38 -9.88
CA GLY A 57 -5.63 15.58 -9.25
C GLY A 57 -6.03 14.96 -7.90
N ARG A 58 -7.33 14.85 -7.61
CA ARG A 58 -7.86 14.22 -6.39
C ARG A 58 -8.27 12.79 -6.67
N ALA A 59 -8.31 11.96 -5.62
CA ALA A 59 -8.76 10.57 -5.75
C ALA A 59 -10.19 10.51 -6.31
N ALA A 60 -10.34 9.95 -7.51
CA ALA A 60 -11.63 9.79 -8.18
C ALA A 60 -12.32 8.45 -7.86
N GLY A 61 -11.67 7.59 -7.06
CA GLY A 61 -12.17 6.28 -6.70
C GLY A 61 -11.20 5.53 -5.81
N GLU A 62 -11.47 4.24 -5.61
CA GLU A 62 -10.61 3.38 -4.80
C GLU A 62 -9.34 2.98 -5.56
N SER A 63 -8.25 2.84 -4.82
CA SER A 63 -7.01 2.27 -5.36
C SER A 63 -7.19 0.78 -5.64
N ARG A 64 -6.76 0.31 -6.80
CA ARG A 64 -6.75 -1.12 -7.15
C ARG A 64 -5.34 -1.68 -7.17
N GLN A 65 -5.20 -2.93 -6.72
CA GLN A 65 -3.95 -3.66 -6.80
C GLN A 65 -3.67 -4.03 -8.26
N LEU A 66 -2.46 -3.72 -8.74
CA LEU A 66 -2.02 -3.97 -10.12
C LEU A 66 -1.12 -5.20 -10.22
N THR A 67 -0.30 -5.46 -9.21
CA THR A 67 0.56 -6.67 -9.15
C THR A 67 0.22 -7.52 -7.95
N SER A 68 0.36 -8.85 -8.09
CA SER A 68 0.00 -9.81 -7.04
C SER A 68 0.82 -9.65 -5.75
N GLY A 69 2.05 -9.15 -5.86
CA GLY A 69 2.93 -8.82 -4.74
C GLY A 69 3.39 -10.01 -3.90
N ILE A 70 3.30 -11.23 -4.44
CA ILE A 70 3.45 -12.49 -3.70
C ILE A 70 4.87 -12.66 -3.13
N LYS A 71 5.89 -12.10 -3.78
CA LYS A 71 7.28 -12.18 -3.31
C LYS A 71 8.10 -10.99 -3.80
N ASN A 72 8.88 -10.40 -2.90
CA ASN A 72 10.04 -9.58 -3.28
C ASN A 72 11.28 -10.46 -3.26
N ASP A 73 11.88 -10.71 -4.43
CA ASP A 73 13.25 -11.22 -4.47
C ASP A 73 14.20 -10.04 -4.19
N THR A 74 14.99 -10.16 -3.13
CA THR A 74 16.09 -9.25 -2.81
C THR A 74 17.26 -10.09 -2.32
#